data_AF-A0A7V9EI66-F1
#
_entry.id   AF-A0A7V9EI66-F1
#
_cell.length_a   1.000
_cell.length_b   1.000
_cell.length_c   1.000
_cell.angle_alpha   90.00
_cell.angle_beta   90.00
_cell.angle_gamma   90.00
#
_symmetry.space_group_name_H-M   'P 1'
#
loop_
_entity.id
_entity.type
_entity.pdbx_description
1 polymer ?
#
loop_
_entity_poly.entity_id
_entity_poly.type
_entity_poly.pdbx_seq_one_letter_code
_entity_poly.pdbx_strand_id
1 'polypeptide(L)'
;MRKRRWYALAVTLVVGSSLAVAGLATAGRSSAEQNLTKVTLQSKWVVQSQFAGYYVAKAKGYYRQVGLDVDIKAGGPDILPEQVVLGRQAEFGINWFPSLLQQRDTGNDLVNIGQVYARSGTTEVTFKSSGINTFKKMRGKKFGVWIFGNEFEQ
;
A
#
# COMPACT_ATOMS: atom_id res chain seq x y z
N MET A 1 -13.91 2.40 81.65
CA MET A 1 -14.12 1.42 80.56
C MET A 1 -14.57 2.15 79.28
N ARG A 2 -13.64 2.70 78.48
CA ARG A 2 -14.01 3.66 77.39
C ARG A 2 -13.03 3.61 76.20
N LYS A 3 -12.59 2.42 75.78
CA LYS A 3 -11.68 2.23 74.63
C LYS A 3 -12.13 1.16 73.61
N ARG A 4 -13.35 0.62 73.75
CA ARG A 4 -13.87 -0.49 72.92
C ARG A 4 -14.84 -0.08 71.79
N ARG A 5 -15.20 1.20 71.68
CA ARG A 5 -16.18 1.69 70.68
C ARG A 5 -15.60 2.22 69.37
N TRP A 6 -14.27 2.32 69.25
CA TRP A 6 -13.63 2.90 68.06
C TRP A 6 -13.25 1.87 66.99
N TYR A 7 -13.05 0.60 67.37
CA TYR A 7 -12.70 -0.45 66.41
C TYR A 7 -13.88 -0.94 65.55
N ALA A 8 -15.12 -0.73 66.00
CA ALA A 8 -16.32 -1.14 65.26
C ALA A 8 -16.68 -0.22 64.08
N LEU A 9 -16.13 1.00 64.00
CA LEU A 9 -16.34 1.90 62.86
C LEU A 9 -15.30 1.75 61.75
N ALA A 10 -14.12 1.18 62.03
CA ALA A 10 -13.06 1.01 61.04
C ALA A 10 -13.23 -0.25 60.18
N VAL A 11 -14.02 -1.24 60.63
CA VAL A 11 -14.23 -2.51 59.90
C VAL A 11 -15.40 -2.41 58.90
N THR A 12 -16.34 -1.49 59.09
CA THR A 12 -17.50 -1.34 58.19
C THR A 12 -17.20 -0.52 56.93
N LEU A 13 -16.02 0.10 56.82
CA LEU A 13 -15.65 0.94 55.67
C LEU A 13 -14.73 0.23 54.65
N VAL A 14 -14.31 -1.00 54.93
CA VAL A 14 -13.45 -1.79 54.01
C VAL A 14 -14.24 -2.86 53.23
N VAL A 15 -15.47 -3.18 53.63
CA VAL A 15 -16.31 -4.18 52.93
C VAL A 15 -17.20 -3.55 51.84
N GLY A 16 -17.32 -2.23 51.80
CA GLY A 16 -18.13 -1.50 50.81
C GLY A 16 -17.47 -1.21 49.46
N SER A 17 -16.19 -1.54 49.28
CA SER A 17 -15.42 -1.16 48.08
C SER A 17 -15.11 -2.33 47.14
N SER A 18 -15.59 -3.54 47.44
CA SER A 18 -15.28 -4.76 46.67
C SER A 18 -16.35 -5.14 45.65
N LEU A 19 -17.47 -4.40 45.58
CA LEU A 19 -18.61 -4.71 44.71
C LEU A 19 -18.79 -3.73 43.53
N ALA A 20 -17.82 -2.85 43.28
CA ALA A 20 -17.86 -1.91 42.16
C ALA A 20 -16.87 -2.21 41.01
N VAL A 21 -16.09 -3.31 41.08
CA VAL A 21 -15.07 -3.63 40.06
C VAL A 21 -15.45 -4.84 39.18
N ALA A 22 -16.51 -5.58 39.49
CA ALA A 22 -16.89 -6.78 38.74
C ALA A 22 -17.88 -6.54 37.58
N GLY A 23 -18.36 -5.30 37.38
CA GLY A 23 -19.44 -5.00 36.42
C GLY A 23 -19.03 -4.40 35.08
N LEU A 24 -17.74 -4.07 34.85
CA LEU A 24 -17.30 -3.31 33.67
C LEU A 24 -16.56 -4.14 32.60
N ALA A 25 -16.53 -5.48 32.74
CA ALA A 25 -15.74 -6.34 31.86
C ALA A 25 -16.51 -6.93 30.65
N THR A 26 -17.75 -6.55 30.42
CA THR A 26 -18.53 -6.99 29.24
C THR A 26 -19.16 -5.83 28.47
N ALA A 27 -18.48 -4.67 28.42
CA ALA A 27 -18.65 -3.78 27.28
C ALA A 27 -18.20 -4.58 26.06
N GLY A 28 -19.16 -5.24 25.41
CA GLY A 28 -18.94 -5.98 24.20
C GLY A 28 -18.09 -5.12 23.30
N ARG A 29 -16.95 -5.65 22.89
CA ARG A 29 -16.34 -5.23 21.64
C ARG A 29 -17.38 -5.59 20.58
N SER A 30 -18.35 -4.69 20.39
CA SER A 30 -19.01 -4.55 19.11
C SER A 30 -17.85 -4.41 18.15
N SER A 31 -17.51 -5.52 17.50
CA SER A 31 -16.82 -5.49 16.23
C SER A 31 -17.77 -4.68 15.36
N ALA A 32 -17.65 -3.35 15.44
CA ALA A 32 -18.20 -2.48 14.43
C ALA A 32 -17.71 -3.09 13.13
N GLU A 33 -18.65 -3.66 12.37
CA GLU A 33 -18.39 -4.18 11.06
C GLU A 33 -17.82 -2.98 10.30
N GLN A 34 -16.49 -2.93 10.22
CA GLN A 34 -15.84 -1.83 9.53
C GLN A 34 -16.29 -1.98 8.09
N ASN A 35 -17.15 -1.07 7.65
CA ASN A 35 -17.54 -0.95 6.26
C ASN A 35 -16.29 -0.60 5.48
N LEU A 36 -15.58 -1.64 5.03
CA LEU A 36 -14.37 -1.48 4.26
C LEU A 36 -14.73 -1.00 2.87
N THR A 37 -14.05 0.04 2.41
CA THR A 37 -14.17 0.48 1.02
C THR A 37 -13.35 -0.46 0.15
N LYS A 38 -14.03 -1.18 -0.75
CA LYS A 38 -13.36 -2.05 -1.72
C LYS A 38 -12.67 -1.22 -2.78
N VAL A 39 -11.40 -1.49 -3.01
CA VAL A 39 -10.61 -0.85 -4.07
C VAL A 39 -9.70 -1.89 -4.71
N THR A 40 -9.42 -1.70 -6.00
CA THR A 40 -8.56 -2.56 -6.80
C THR A 40 -7.32 -1.79 -7.21
N LEU A 41 -6.17 -2.41 -6.99
CA LEU A 41 -4.86 -1.92 -7.37
C LEU A 41 -4.29 -2.78 -8.49
N GLN A 42 -4.14 -2.21 -9.68
CA GLN A 42 -3.51 -2.85 -10.82
C GLN A 42 -1.98 -2.66 -10.78
N SER A 43 -1.25 -3.76 -10.59
CA SER A 43 0.21 -3.76 -10.72
C SER A 43 0.63 -3.60 -12.19
N LYS A 44 1.78 -2.95 -12.43
CA LYS A 44 2.40 -2.87 -13.76
C LYS A 44 2.83 -4.24 -14.28
N TRP A 45 3.45 -5.04 -13.40
CA TRP A 45 4.14 -6.25 -13.81
C TRP A 45 3.72 -7.44 -12.96
N VAL A 46 4.21 -8.62 -13.35
CA VAL A 46 4.05 -9.84 -12.55
C VAL A 46 4.65 -9.64 -11.16
N VAL A 47 4.22 -10.47 -10.21
CA VAL A 47 4.65 -10.36 -8.81
C VAL A 47 6.17 -10.51 -8.71
N GLN A 48 6.83 -9.46 -8.24
CA GLN A 48 8.27 -9.37 -8.03
C GLN A 48 8.57 -8.55 -6.77
N SER A 49 9.82 -8.58 -6.33
CA SER A 49 10.29 -7.91 -5.10
C SER A 49 9.91 -6.42 -5.04
N GLN A 50 9.91 -5.73 -6.17
CA GLN A 50 9.50 -4.32 -6.29
C GLN A 50 8.04 -4.04 -5.86
N PHE A 51 7.18 -5.05 -5.79
CA PHE A 51 5.79 -4.90 -5.33
C PHE A 51 5.57 -5.44 -3.92
N ALA A 52 6.60 -5.98 -3.25
CA ALA A 52 6.45 -6.67 -1.97
C ALA A 52 5.76 -5.80 -0.90
N GLY A 53 6.02 -4.49 -0.87
CA GLY A 53 5.41 -3.56 0.08
C GLY A 53 3.87 -3.59 0.06
N TYR A 54 3.25 -3.67 -1.13
CA TYR A 54 1.80 -3.71 -1.28
C TYR A 54 1.20 -5.02 -0.73
N TYR A 55 1.84 -6.15 -1.01
CA TYR A 55 1.42 -7.46 -0.51
C TYR A 55 1.63 -7.59 1.00
N VAL A 56 2.75 -7.08 1.53
CA VAL A 56 3.02 -7.04 2.97
C VAL A 56 2.01 -6.15 3.68
N ALA A 57 1.65 -5.00 3.13
CA ALA A 57 0.62 -4.13 3.69
C ALA A 57 -0.74 -4.83 3.77
N LYS A 58 -1.12 -5.57 2.73
CA LYS A 58 -2.33 -6.43 2.74
C LYS A 58 -2.24 -7.53 3.80
N ALA A 59 -1.14 -8.29 3.83
CA ALA A 59 -0.94 -9.39 4.77
C ALA A 59 -0.91 -8.93 6.23
N LYS A 60 -0.32 -7.77 6.52
CA LYS A 60 -0.29 -7.17 7.86
C LYS A 60 -1.58 -6.43 8.24
N GLY A 61 -2.55 -6.35 7.32
CA GLY A 61 -3.84 -5.69 7.56
C GLY A 61 -3.77 -4.16 7.60
N TYR A 62 -2.69 -3.53 7.11
CA TYR A 62 -2.55 -2.07 7.12
C TYR A 62 -3.65 -1.37 6.32
N TYR A 63 -4.10 -1.97 5.20
CA TYR A 63 -5.24 -1.45 4.46
C TYR A 63 -6.54 -1.50 5.27
N ARG A 64 -6.80 -2.61 5.97
CA ARG A 64 -8.01 -2.75 6.81
C ARG A 64 -8.00 -1.77 7.97
N GLN A 65 -6.83 -1.49 8.56
CA GLN A 65 -6.67 -0.50 9.64
C GLN A 65 -7.07 0.92 9.20
N VAL A 66 -6.96 1.24 7.91
CA VAL A 66 -7.40 2.52 7.34
C VAL A 66 -8.74 2.42 6.61
N GLY A 67 -9.51 1.34 6.82
CA GLY A 67 -10.85 1.16 6.27
C GLY A 67 -10.91 0.72 4.80
N LEU A 68 -9.84 0.13 4.25
CA LEU A 68 -9.78 -0.36 2.87
C LEU A 68 -9.75 -1.88 2.79
N ASP A 69 -10.51 -2.43 1.83
CA ASP A 69 -10.39 -3.82 1.35
C ASP A 69 -9.75 -3.79 -0.04
N VAL A 70 -8.42 -3.97 -0.08
CA VAL A 70 -7.64 -3.82 -1.30
C VAL A 70 -7.51 -5.17 -2.02
N ASP A 71 -8.03 -5.26 -3.23
CA ASP A 71 -7.67 -6.29 -4.18
C ASP A 71 -6.43 -5.88 -4.99
N ILE A 72 -5.46 -6.78 -5.14
CA ILE A 72 -4.22 -6.50 -5.86
C ILE A 72 -4.18 -7.41 -7.07
N LYS A 73 -4.32 -6.84 -8.27
CA LYS A 73 -4.23 -7.56 -9.53
C LYS A 73 -2.79 -7.56 -10.02
N ALA A 74 -2.28 -8.74 -10.35
CA ALA A 74 -1.00 -8.86 -11.02
C ALA A 74 -1.06 -8.20 -12.41
N GLY A 75 0.06 -7.59 -12.82
CA GLY A 75 0.24 -7.06 -14.17
C GLY A 75 0.88 -8.09 -15.09
N GLY A 76 1.46 -7.60 -16.19
CA GLY A 76 2.12 -8.44 -17.18
C GLY A 76 2.53 -7.68 -18.43
N PRO A 77 3.14 -8.37 -19.40
CA PRO A 77 3.58 -7.78 -20.69
C PRO A 77 2.47 -7.08 -21.45
N ASP A 78 1.25 -7.59 -21.36
CA ASP A 78 0.12 -7.12 -22.16
C ASP A 78 -0.85 -6.22 -21.37
N ILE A 79 -0.46 -5.77 -20.17
CA ILE A 79 -1.31 -4.96 -19.29
C ILE A 79 -0.78 -3.53 -19.18
N LEU A 80 -1.65 -2.59 -19.51
CA LEU A 80 -1.47 -1.15 -19.34
C LEU A 80 -2.31 -0.65 -18.15
N PRO A 81 -1.71 -0.42 -16.97
CA PRO A 81 -2.47 0.03 -15.79
C PRO A 81 -3.31 1.29 -16.04
N GLU A 82 -2.84 2.20 -16.87
CA GLU A 82 -3.56 3.42 -17.25
C GLU A 82 -4.89 3.10 -17.95
N GLN A 83 -4.88 2.15 -18.88
CA GLN A 83 -6.09 1.72 -19.57
C GLN A 83 -7.04 0.98 -18.65
N VAL A 84 -6.52 0.18 -17.71
CA VAL A 84 -7.33 -0.51 -16.69
C VAL A 84 -8.05 0.51 -15.79
N VAL A 85 -7.36 1.58 -15.39
CA VAL A 85 -7.94 2.65 -14.56
C VAL A 85 -8.94 3.51 -15.36
N LEU A 86 -8.59 3.94 -16.57
CA LEU A 86 -9.49 4.69 -17.46
C LEU A 86 -10.76 3.89 -17.78
N GLY A 87 -10.60 2.58 -17.99
CA GLY A 87 -11.69 1.63 -18.20
C GLY A 87 -12.48 1.29 -16.93
N ARG A 88 -12.15 1.90 -15.78
CA ARG A 88 -12.80 1.69 -14.47
C ARG A 88 -12.78 0.23 -13.99
N GLN A 89 -11.78 -0.54 -14.42
CA GLN A 89 -11.57 -1.91 -13.98
C GLN A 89 -10.69 -1.99 -12.72
N ALA A 90 -10.04 -0.88 -12.35
CA ALA A 90 -9.35 -0.68 -11.10
C ALA A 90 -9.39 0.79 -10.68
N GLU A 91 -9.43 1.08 -9.38
CA GLU A 91 -9.36 2.44 -8.85
C GLU A 91 -7.94 3.00 -8.92
N PHE A 92 -6.92 2.15 -8.80
CA PHE A 92 -5.53 2.56 -8.78
C PHE A 92 -4.67 1.72 -9.71
N GLY A 93 -3.67 2.36 -10.32
CA GLY A 93 -2.63 1.71 -11.11
C GLY A 93 -1.25 2.06 -10.57
N ILE A 94 -0.34 1.09 -10.55
CA ILE A 94 1.09 1.34 -10.36
C ILE A 94 1.70 1.35 -11.75
N ASN A 95 2.35 2.44 -12.16
CA ASN A 95 3.17 2.45 -13.37
C ASN A 95 4.34 3.43 -13.26
N TRP A 96 5.21 3.42 -14.27
CA TRP A 96 6.28 4.39 -14.45
C TRP A 96 5.68 5.76 -14.78
N PHE A 97 6.24 6.79 -14.15
CA PHE A 97 5.71 8.15 -14.24
C PHE A 97 5.65 8.72 -15.67
N PRO A 98 6.64 8.46 -16.56
CA PRO A 98 6.58 8.92 -17.95
C PRO A 98 5.38 8.39 -18.74
N SER A 99 4.96 7.15 -18.52
CA SER A 99 3.78 6.58 -19.18
C SER A 99 2.50 7.31 -18.77
N LEU A 100 2.38 7.70 -17.49
CA LEU A 100 1.27 8.51 -16.99
C LEU A 100 1.25 9.91 -17.62
N LEU A 101 2.43 10.55 -17.74
CA LEU A 101 2.55 11.86 -18.40
C LEU A 101 2.10 11.79 -19.86
N GLN A 102 2.53 10.76 -20.60
CA GLN A 102 2.11 10.56 -21.98
C GLN A 102 0.58 10.46 -22.11
N GLN A 103 -0.08 9.72 -21.21
CA GLN A 103 -1.55 9.61 -21.21
C GLN A 103 -2.21 10.96 -20.92
N ARG A 104 -1.67 11.72 -19.96
CA ARG A 104 -2.15 13.07 -19.64
C ARG A 104 -2.01 14.03 -20.82
N ASP A 105 -0.92 13.94 -21.59
CA ASP A 105 -0.71 14.77 -22.79
C ASP A 105 -1.75 14.50 -23.89
N THR A 106 -2.33 13.29 -23.93
CA THR A 106 -3.44 12.95 -24.82
C THR A 106 -4.82 13.37 -24.30
N GLY A 107 -4.88 14.08 -23.17
CA GLY A 107 -6.12 14.58 -22.56
C GLY A 107 -6.83 13.60 -21.63
N ASN A 108 -6.25 12.41 -21.38
CA ASN A 108 -6.87 11.41 -20.49
C ASN A 108 -6.82 11.86 -19.03
N ASP A 109 -7.89 11.59 -18.28
CA ASP A 109 -8.03 12.04 -16.90
C ASP A 109 -7.43 11.08 -15.87
N LEU A 110 -6.10 11.01 -15.85
CA LEU A 110 -5.36 10.27 -14.84
C LEU A 110 -4.62 11.22 -13.91
N VAL A 111 -4.53 10.88 -12.63
CA VAL A 111 -3.91 11.71 -11.60
C VAL A 111 -2.83 10.92 -10.89
N ASN A 112 -1.64 11.51 -10.74
CA ASN A 112 -0.59 10.97 -9.89
C ASN A 112 -0.91 11.30 -8.42
N ILE A 113 -1.20 10.27 -7.63
CA ILE A 113 -1.53 10.43 -6.20
C ILE A 113 -0.36 10.08 -5.27
N GLY A 114 0.78 9.63 -5.80
CA GLY A 114 1.92 9.24 -4.98
C GLY A 114 3.10 8.68 -5.77
N GLN A 115 4.31 8.95 -5.28
CA GLN A 115 5.56 8.41 -5.80
C GLN A 115 6.24 7.58 -4.71
N VAL A 116 6.25 6.26 -4.90
CA VAL A 116 6.86 5.32 -3.93
C VAL A 116 8.37 5.21 -4.15
N TYR A 117 8.83 5.44 -5.39
CA TYR A 117 10.24 5.48 -5.76
C TYR A 117 10.67 6.93 -6.01
N ALA A 118 11.77 7.33 -5.38
CA ALA A 118 12.31 8.70 -5.53
C ALA A 118 13.13 8.90 -6.83
N ARG A 119 13.52 7.81 -7.49
CA ARG A 119 14.33 7.80 -8.72
C ARG A 119 13.87 6.66 -9.62
N SER A 120 14.09 6.81 -10.93
CA SER A 120 13.84 5.72 -11.88
C SER A 120 14.73 4.52 -11.54
N GLY A 121 14.13 3.33 -11.61
CA GLY A 121 14.83 2.05 -11.53
C GLY A 121 15.32 1.55 -12.89
N THR A 122 15.09 2.29 -13.97
CA THR A 122 15.53 1.92 -15.31
C THR A 122 17.05 1.90 -15.38
N THR A 123 17.59 0.87 -16.02
CA THR A 123 19.03 0.67 -16.18
C THR A 123 19.29 0.07 -17.54
N GLU A 124 20.11 0.76 -18.34
CA GLU A 124 20.59 0.26 -19.62
C GLU A 124 21.71 -0.74 -19.39
N VAL A 125 21.52 -1.95 -19.90
CA VAL A 125 22.51 -3.02 -19.81
C VAL A 125 23.11 -3.31 -21.18
N THR A 126 24.43 -3.47 -21.22
CA THR A 126 25.16 -3.91 -22.41
C THR A 126 25.94 -5.18 -22.08
N PHE A 127 26.10 -6.06 -23.07
CA PHE A 127 27.02 -7.18 -22.92
C PHE A 127 28.45 -6.67 -22.83
N LYS A 128 29.23 -7.19 -21.88
CA LYS A 128 30.66 -6.85 -21.75
C LYS A 128 31.44 -7.07 -23.05
N SER A 129 31.12 -8.13 -23.79
CA SER A 129 31.72 -8.47 -25.08
C SER A 129 31.44 -7.45 -26.18
N SER A 130 30.40 -6.62 -26.06
CA SER A 130 30.09 -5.56 -27.03
C SER A 130 31.09 -4.40 -27.01
N GLY A 131 31.86 -4.25 -25.92
CA GLY A 131 32.76 -3.12 -25.70
C GLY A 131 32.07 -1.76 -25.48
N ILE A 132 30.73 -1.73 -25.40
CA ILE A 132 29.91 -0.54 -25.16
C ILE A 132 29.88 -0.26 -23.66
N ASN A 133 30.82 0.57 -23.19
CA ASN A 133 30.98 0.93 -21.78
C ASN A 133 30.86 2.44 -21.51
N THR A 134 30.41 3.22 -22.51
CA THR A 134 30.10 4.65 -22.37
C THR A 134 28.91 5.02 -23.25
N PHE A 135 28.15 6.04 -22.88
CA PHE A 135 27.01 6.53 -23.69
C PHE A 135 27.42 6.90 -25.12
N LYS A 136 28.61 7.50 -25.32
CA LYS A 136 29.11 7.85 -26.67
C LYS A 136 29.20 6.64 -27.60
N LYS A 137 29.53 5.46 -27.07
CA LYS A 137 29.64 4.22 -27.84
C LYS A 137 28.29 3.58 -28.20
N MET A 138 27.20 4.05 -27.58
CA MET A 138 25.84 3.63 -27.94
C MET A 138 25.34 4.32 -29.22
N ARG A 139 25.98 5.41 -29.65
CA ARG A 139 25.58 6.14 -30.86
C ARG A 139 25.56 5.23 -32.09
N GLY A 140 24.42 5.23 -32.81
CA GLY A 140 24.22 4.42 -34.02
C GLY A 140 24.05 2.92 -33.76
N LYS A 141 23.89 2.49 -32.50
CA LYS A 141 23.54 1.11 -32.14
C LYS A 141 22.03 0.95 -32.02
N LYS A 142 21.56 -0.29 -32.10
CA LYS A 142 20.16 -0.63 -31.87
C LYS A 142 19.93 -0.77 -30.37
N PHE A 143 18.91 -0.09 -29.87
CA PHE A 143 18.50 -0.17 -28.47
C PHE A 143 17.30 -1.11 -28.35
N GLY A 144 17.39 -2.09 -27.46
CA GLY A 144 16.30 -3.00 -27.16
C GLY A 144 15.43 -2.40 -26.08
N VAL A 145 14.15 -2.20 -26.37
CA VAL A 145 13.17 -1.67 -25.42
C VAL A 145 12.01 -2.63 -25.27
N TRP A 146 11.43 -2.68 -24.09
CA TRP A 146 10.17 -3.37 -23.89
C TRP A 146 9.03 -2.41 -24.18
N ILE A 147 8.15 -2.81 -25.11
CA ILE A 147 6.98 -2.02 -25.47
C ILE A 147 5.97 -2.04 -24.32
N PHE A 148 5.32 -0.92 -24.03
CA PHE A 148 4.46 -0.63 -22.89
C PHE A 148 5.20 -0.46 -21.56
N GLY A 149 6.51 -0.25 -21.58
CA GLY A 149 7.33 0.04 -20.42
C GLY A 149 8.13 1.32 -20.62
N ASN A 150 9.38 1.16 -21.07
CA ASN A 150 10.46 2.13 -20.87
C ASN A 150 10.74 2.94 -22.14
N GLU A 151 9.84 2.93 -23.11
CA GLU A 151 10.01 3.65 -24.37
C GLU A 151 10.04 5.16 -24.17
N PHE A 152 9.46 5.64 -23.07
CA PHE A 152 9.45 7.06 -22.71
C PHE A 152 10.63 7.48 -21.84
N GLU A 153 11.54 6.57 -21.50
CA GLU A 153 12.70 6.82 -20.64
C GLU A 153 14.04 6.91 -21.39
N GLN A 154 14.00 6.96 -22.73
CA GLN A 154 15.18 6.94 -23.60
C GLN A 154 15.66 8.30 -24.08
#